data_AF-A0A356ZWW1-F1
#
_entry.id   AF-A0A356ZWW1-F1
#
_cell.length_a   1.000
_cell.length_b   1.000
_cell.length_c   1.000
_cell.angle_alpha   90.00
_cell.angle_beta   90.00
_cell.angle_gamma   90.00
#
_symmetry.space_group_name_H-M   'P 1'
#
loop_
_entity.id
_entity.type
_entity.pdbx_description
1 polymer ?
#
loop_
_entity_poly.entity_id
_entity_poly.type
_entity_poly.pdbx_seq_one_letter_code
_entity_poly.pdbx_strand_id
1 'polypeptide(L)' 'MCSRRQLGIPFDQLVQQIQETLDIIIYVRRYPDGIRRIESIQQPLQNNMNVIWQYQAGNTPVFLKIGQFYA' A
#
# COMPACT_ATOMS: atom_id res chain seq x y z
N MET A 1 7.72 -2.66 40.37
CA MET A 1 7.10 -3.48 39.31
C MET A 1 6.54 -2.54 38.23
N CYS A 2 7.31 -2.25 37.19
CA CYS A 2 6.86 -1.39 36.10
C CYS A 2 5.96 -2.20 35.17
N SER A 3 4.64 -1.97 35.28
CA SER A 3 3.66 -2.38 34.28
C SER A 3 3.98 -1.64 32.97
N ARG A 4 4.73 -2.31 32.09
CA ARG A 4 4.97 -1.84 30.72
C ARG A 4 3.68 -2.11 29.96
N ARG A 5 2.79 -1.10 29.91
CA ARG A 5 1.59 -1.12 29.07
C ARG A 5 2.02 -1.30 27.61
N GLN A 6 2.05 -2.54 27.12
CA GLN A 6 2.14 -2.87 25.70
C GLN A 6 0.73 -2.65 25.10
N LEU A 7 0.30 -1.39 25.02
CA LEU A 7 -0.91 -1.00 24.29
C LEU A 7 -0.51 -0.80 22.83
N GLY A 8 -0.44 -1.90 22.09
CA GLY A 8 -0.27 -1.88 20.65
C GLY A 8 -0.94 -3.11 20.08
N ILE A 9 -1.81 -2.91 19.08
CA ILE A 9 -2.31 -4.00 18.25
C ILE A 9 -1.07 -4.68 17.64
N PRO A 10 -0.89 -6.01 17.77
CA PRO A 10 0.17 -6.73 17.08
C PRO A 10 0.17 -6.39 15.59
N PHE A 11 1.36 -6.24 14.99
CA PHE A 11 1.49 -5.85 13.58
C PHE A 11 0.64 -6.73 12.65
N ASP A 12 0.63 -8.05 12.90
CA ASP A 12 -0.14 -9.01 12.11
C ASP A 12 -1.65 -8.77 12.18
N GLN A 13 -2.17 -8.39 13.36
CA GLN A 13 -3.59 -8.05 13.54
C GLN A 13 -3.96 -6.75 12.82
N LEU A 14 -3.04 -5.79 12.76
CA LEU A 14 -3.23 -4.54 12.01
C LEU A 14 -3.22 -4.79 10.50
N VAL A 15 -2.33 -5.65 10.00
CA VAL A 15 -2.29 -6.06 8.59
C VAL A 15 -3.59 -6.78 8.22
N GLN A 16 -4.06 -7.70 9.07
CA GLN A 16 -5.32 -8.40 8.85
C GLN A 16 -6.50 -7.42 8.80
N GLN A 17 -6.58 -6.47 9.73
CA GLN A 17 -7.63 -5.43 9.71
C GLN A 17 -7.59 -4.60 8.43
N ILE A 18 -6.40 -4.24 7.93
CA ILE A 18 -6.24 -3.52 6.67
C ILE A 18 -6.77 -4.35 5.49
N GLN A 19 -6.48 -5.66 5.47
CA GLN A 19 -6.93 -6.57 4.42
C GLN A 19 -8.44 -6.79 4.42
N GLU A 20 -9.08 -6.76 5.60
CA GLU A 20 -10.53 -6.97 5.73
C GLU A 20 -11.35 -5.69 5.49
N THR A 21 -10.75 -4.50 5.54
CA THR A 21 -11.47 -3.22 5.50
C THR A 21 -11.23 -2.37 4.27
N LEU A 22 -10.07 -2.50 3.62
CA LEU A 22 -9.71 -1.65 2.49
C LEU A 22 -9.83 -2.44 1.19
N ASP A 23 -10.57 -1.92 0.22
CA ASP A 23 -10.60 -2.54 -1.12
C ASP A 23 -9.37 -2.13 -1.96
N ILE A 24 -8.90 -0.89 -1.76
CA ILE A 24 -7.81 -0.29 -2.54
C ILE A 24 -6.94 0.60 -1.65
N ILE A 25 -5.63 0.47 -1.82
CA ILE A 25 -4.59 1.33 -1.24
C ILE A 25 -3.90 2.10 -2.37
N ILE A 26 -3.92 3.43 -2.29
CA ILE A 26 -3.20 4.32 -3.21
C ILE A 26 -1.95 4.83 -2.52
N TYR A 27 -0.79 4.37 -2.98
CA TYR A 27 0.50 4.81 -2.46
C TYR A 27 0.98 6.04 -3.22
N VAL A 28 1.19 7.14 -2.51
CA VAL A 28 1.61 8.43 -3.07
C VAL A 28 2.93 8.85 -2.45
N ARG A 29 3.91 9.18 -3.29
CA ARG A 29 5.23 9.64 -2.87
C ARG A 29 5.47 11.07 -3.31
N ARG A 30 6.08 11.87 -2.43
CA ARG A 30 6.64 13.17 -2.80
C ARG A 30 8.08 13.00 -3.24
N TYR A 31 8.37 13.41 -4.47
CA TYR A 31 9.72 13.34 -5.04
C TYR A 31 10.54 14.59 -4.67
N PRO A 32 11.87 14.56 -4.85
CA PRO A 32 12.75 15.71 -4.54
C PRO A 32 12.39 17.00 -5.29
N ASP A 33 11.69 16.90 -6.41
CA ASP A 33 11.13 18.03 -7.17
C ASP A 33 9.89 18.67 -6.52
N GLY A 34 9.47 18.18 -5.35
CA GLY A 34 8.32 18.69 -4.60
C GLY A 34 6.97 18.17 -5.07
N ILE A 35 6.93 17.44 -6.20
CA ILE A 35 5.71 16.93 -6.83
C ILE A 35 5.31 15.61 -6.16
N ARG A 36 4.01 15.48 -5.87
CA ARG A 36 3.41 14.22 -5.40
C ARG A 36 3.01 13.40 -6.62
N ARG A 37 3.43 12.14 -6.65
CA ARG A 37 3.04 11.19 -7.70
C ARG A 37 2.49 9.93 -7.07
N ILE A 38 1.48 9.36 -7.70
CA ILE A 38 1.00 8.03 -7.37
C ILE A 38 2.11 7.06 -7.77
N GLU A 39 2.60 6.30 -6.81
CA GLU A 39 3.63 5.28 -7.05
C GLU A 39 2.99 3.93 -7.38
N SER A 40 1.90 3.59 -6.70
CA SER A 40 1.16 2.36 -7.01
C SER A 40 -0.28 2.40 -6.52
N ILE A 41 -1.14 1.67 -7.21
CA ILE A 41 -2.49 1.31 -6.73
C ILE A 41 -2.45 -0.18 -6.43
N GLN A 42 -2.76 -0.55 -5.20
CA GLN A 42 -2.69 -1.90 -4.70
C GLN A 42 -4.03 -2.31 -4.11
N GLN A 43 -4.35 -3.59 -4.20
CA GLN A 43 -5.48 -4.20 -3.54
C GLN A 43 -4.96 -5.16 -2.49
N PRO A 44 -5.29 -4.96 -1.21
CA PRO A 44 -5.00 -5.96 -0.20
C PRO A 44 -5.95 -7.15 -0.40
N LEU A 45 -5.36 -8.32 -0.59
CA LEU A 45 -6.05 -9.60 -0.58
C LEU A 45 -5.71 -10.33 0.72
N GLN A 46 -6.52 -11.32 1.07
CA GLN A 46 -6.42 -12.06 2.35
C GLN A 46 -4.99 -12.52 2.69
N ASN A 47 -4.19 -12.89 1.68
CA ASN A 47 -2.83 -13.42 1.87
C ASN A 47 -1.73 -12.65 1.11
N ASN A 48 -2.07 -11.58 0.38
CA ASN A 48 -1.09 -10.87 -0.45
C ASN A 48 -1.53 -9.43 -0.75
N MET A 49 -0.57 -8.55 -1.03
CA MET A 49 -0.80 -7.25 -1.64
C MET A 49 -0.70 -7.37 -3.16
N ASN A 50 -1.83 -7.28 -3.84
CA ASN A 50 -1.88 -7.31 -5.30
C ASN A 50 -1.67 -5.90 -5.86
N VAL A 51 -0.54 -5.66 -6.54
CA VAL A 51 -0.31 -4.38 -7.20
C VAL A 51 -1.03 -4.36 -8.55
N ILE A 52 -1.98 -3.45 -8.71
CA ILE A 52 -2.78 -3.33 -9.94
C ILE A 52 -2.09 -2.39 -10.91
N TRP A 53 -1.62 -1.25 -10.42
CA TRP A 53 -0.91 -0.25 -11.20
C TRP A 53 0.38 0.19 -10.51
N GLN A 54 1.41 0.43 -11.30
CA GLN A 54 2.70 0.90 -10.82
C GLN A 54 3.25 2.01 -11.71
N TYR A 55 3.74 3.06 -11.07
CA TYR A 55 4.50 4.12 -11.71
C TYR A 55 5.93 3.68 -11.95
N GLN A 56 6.42 3.86 -13.18
CA GLN A 56 7.81 3.66 -13.53
C GLN A 56 8.43 4.99 -13.95
N ALA A 57 9.45 5.43 -13.21
CA ALA A 57 10.14 6.71 -13.40
C ALA A 57 11.29 6.63 -14.43
N GLY A 58 11.19 5.74 -15.43
CA GLY A 58 12.22 5.58 -16.46
C GLY A 58 12.34 6.80 -17.40
N ASN A 59 13.08 6.65 -18.50
CA ASN A 59 13.29 7.73 -19.48
C ASN A 59 11.98 8.36 -19.98
N THR A 60 10.91 7.57 -20.05
CA THR A 60 9.54 8.05 -20.24
C THR A 60 8.72 7.61 -19.02
N PRO A 61 8.26 8.54 -18.17
CA PRO A 61 7.48 8.18 -17.00
C PRO A 61 6.11 7.66 -17.41
N VAL A 62 5.77 6.44 -17.00
CA VAL A 62 4.50 5.80 -17.35
C VAL A 62 3.88 5.14 -16.14
N PHE A 63 2.55 5.18 -16.08
CA PHE A 63 1.76 4.42 -15.11
C PHE A 63 1.25 3.15 -15.78
N LEU A 64 1.83 2.02 -15.41
CA LEU A 64 1.58 0.73 -16.06
C LEU A 64 0.59 -0.11 -15.25
N LYS A 65 -0.32 -0.79 -15.94
CA LYS A 65 -1.16 -1.83 -15.35
C LYS A 65 -0.37 -3.13 -15.28
N ILE A 66 -0.11 -3.61 -14.08
CA ILE A 66 0.69 -4.83 -13.85
C ILE A 66 -0.13 -5.97 -13.23
N GLY A 67 -1.32 -5.67 -12.69
CA GLY A 67 -2.22 -6.65 -12.10
C GLY A 67 -3.67 -6.50 -12.55
N GLN A 68 -4.51 -7.37 -12.01
CA GLN A 68 -5.96 -7.33 -12.20
C GLN A 68 -6.63 -6.96 -10.87
N PHE A 69 -7.76 -6.26 -10.94
CA PHE A 69 -8.59 -6.01 -9.76
C PHE A 69 -9.53 -7.20 -9.56
N TYR A 70 -9.63 -7.70 -8.33
CA TYR A 70 -10.52 -8.81 -7.97
C TYR A 70 -11.67 -8.28 -7.12
N ALA A 71 -12.89 -8.33 -7.64
CA ALA A 71 -14.09 -7.87 -6.94
C ALA A 71 -14.68 -8.97 -6.05
#